data_AF-A0A5R8QGB7-F1
#
_entry.id   AF-A0A5R8QGB7-F1
#
_cell.length_a   1.000
_cell.length_b   1.000
_cell.length_c   1.000
_cell.angle_alpha   90.00
_cell.angle_beta   90.00
_cell.angle_gamma   90.00
#
_symmetry.space_group_name_H-M   'P 1'
#
loop_
_entity.id
_entity.type
_entity.pdbx_description
1 polymer ?
#
loop_
_entity_poly.entity_id
_entity_poly.type
_entity_poly.pdbx_seq_one_letter_code
_entity_poly.pdbx_strand_id
1 'polypeptide(L)'
;MIVQDVRTQSSARVRSPDAAPVLRLFHHNIYEYGRGVRGLFLMTVSRQELELVLGKLEAQGIHHFVQELSPAKVNLFFGRPAFVAVARSFVTRPLNALTVEEDFMLGTLLGYDREQQCRRFLTRSGRGMPEELLLAAE
;
A
#
# COMPACT_ATOMS: atom_id res chain seq x y z
N MET A 1 -0.11 51.67 -34.03
CA MET A 1 -0.91 51.23 -32.85
C MET A 1 -1.06 49.72 -32.98
N ILE A 2 -0.05 48.89 -32.69
CA ILE A 2 0.46 48.43 -31.38
C ILE A 2 -0.66 48.15 -30.37
N VAL A 3 -1.06 46.88 -30.21
CA VAL A 3 -1.00 45.99 -29.02
C VAL A 3 -1.72 44.66 -29.35
N GLN A 4 -1.01 43.53 -29.48
CA GLN A 4 -0.71 42.50 -28.46
C GLN A 4 -1.95 41.76 -27.92
N ASP A 5 -2.15 40.48 -28.28
CA ASP A 5 -1.58 39.26 -27.66
C ASP A 5 -2.45 38.74 -26.49
N VAL A 6 -3.28 37.71 -26.75
CA VAL A 6 -3.83 36.85 -25.69
C VAL A 6 -3.51 35.42 -26.06
N ARG A 7 -2.30 35.01 -25.66
CA ARG A 7 -1.92 33.61 -25.49
C ARG A 7 -2.94 32.91 -24.61
N THR A 8 -3.69 31.98 -25.19
CA THR A 8 -4.39 30.95 -24.43
C THR A 8 -3.33 30.08 -23.76
N GLN A 9 -3.12 30.31 -22.46
CA GLN A 9 -2.21 29.56 -21.62
C GLN A 9 -2.71 28.11 -21.52
N SER A 10 -2.15 27.22 -22.34
CA SER A 10 -2.17 25.78 -22.07
C SER A 10 -1.27 25.54 -20.86
N SER A 11 -1.90 25.40 -19.70
CA SER A 11 -1.28 25.09 -18.41
C SER A 11 -0.39 23.85 -18.55
N ALA A 12 0.92 24.08 -18.66
CA ALA A 12 1.92 23.05 -18.51
C ALA A 12 1.84 22.55 -17.06
N ARG A 13 1.30 21.34 -16.88
CA ARG A 13 1.36 20.62 -15.60
C ARG A 13 2.82 20.61 -15.14
N VAL A 14 3.10 21.40 -14.10
CA VAL A 14 4.38 21.40 -13.40
C VAL A 14 4.61 19.96 -12.94
N ARG A 15 5.50 19.25 -13.63
CA ARG A 15 5.99 17.96 -13.16
C ARG A 15 6.80 18.24 -11.91
N SER A 16 6.23 17.91 -10.75
CA SER A 16 7.00 17.84 -9.50
C SER A 16 8.12 16.80 -9.70
N PRO A 17 9.41 17.19 -9.58
CA PRO A 17 10.52 16.24 -9.71
C PRO A 17 10.50 15.14 -8.65
N ASP A 18 9.79 15.35 -7.52
CA ASP A 18 9.63 14.37 -6.44
C ASP A 18 8.63 13.25 -6.76
N ALA A 19 7.83 13.36 -7.83
CA ALA A 19 6.87 12.32 -8.20
C ALA A 19 7.49 11.10 -8.90
N ALA A 20 8.74 11.20 -9.37
CA ALA A 20 9.35 10.15 -10.17
C ALA A 20 9.57 8.82 -9.41
N PRO A 21 10.05 8.80 -8.15
CA PRO A 21 10.22 7.56 -7.39
C PRO A 21 8.89 6.88 -7.05
N VAL A 22 7.87 7.63 -6.61
CA VAL A 22 6.57 7.05 -6.23
C VAL A 22 5.87 6.43 -7.44
N LEU A 23 5.97 7.05 -8.62
CA LEU A 23 5.40 6.52 -9.85
C LEU A 23 6.14 5.26 -10.33
N ARG A 24 7.46 5.17 -10.15
CA ARG A 24 8.21 3.93 -10.44
C ARG A 24 7.75 2.79 -9.53
N LEU A 25 7.63 3.04 -8.23
CA LEU A 25 7.12 2.05 -7.27
C LEU A 25 5.69 1.63 -7.62
N PHE A 26 4.83 2.60 -7.94
CA PHE A 26 3.47 2.33 -8.39
C PHE A 26 3.43 1.41 -9.62
N HIS A 27 4.18 1.73 -10.69
CA HIS A 27 4.20 0.90 -11.89
C HIS A 27 4.72 -0.52 -11.62
N HIS A 28 5.72 -0.66 -10.74
CA HIS A 28 6.19 -1.97 -10.32
C HIS A 28 5.09 -2.77 -9.59
N ASN A 29 4.37 -2.13 -8.66
CA ASN A 29 3.24 -2.76 -7.98
C ASN A 29 2.11 -3.16 -8.96
N ILE A 30 1.80 -2.32 -9.94
CA ILE A 30 0.79 -2.64 -10.99
C ILE A 30 1.23 -3.80 -11.87
N TYR A 31 2.52 -3.88 -12.21
CA TYR A 31 3.05 -5.02 -12.95
C TYR A 31 2.86 -6.33 -12.16
N GLU A 32 3.23 -6.35 -10.89
CA GLU A 32 3.03 -7.52 -10.03
C GLU A 32 1.56 -7.89 -9.83
N TYR A 33 0.68 -6.89 -9.71
CA TYR A 33 -0.76 -7.08 -9.65
C TYR A 33 -1.27 -7.78 -10.91
N GLY A 34 -0.88 -7.29 -12.09
CA GLY A 34 -1.26 -7.88 -13.38
C GLY A 34 -0.71 -9.29 -13.59
N ARG A 35 0.45 -9.61 -12.99
CA ARG A 35 1.05 -10.96 -13.00
C ARG A 35 0.46 -11.90 -11.95
N GLY A 36 -0.38 -11.39 -11.03
CA GLY A 36 -1.00 -12.17 -9.96
C GLY A 36 -0.03 -12.59 -8.85
N VAL A 37 1.09 -11.89 -8.68
CA VAL A 37 2.13 -12.21 -7.67
C VAL A 37 1.59 -11.99 -6.26
N ARG A 38 0.89 -10.87 -6.01
CA ARG A 38 0.24 -10.56 -4.74
C ARG A 38 -1.10 -9.86 -4.94
N GLY A 39 -2.00 -10.04 -3.97
CA GLY A 39 -3.38 -9.58 -4.05
C GLY A 39 -3.66 -8.23 -3.39
N LEU A 40 -2.79 -7.78 -2.49
CA LEU A 40 -2.88 -6.50 -1.80
C LEU A 40 -1.53 -5.80 -1.83
N PHE A 41 -1.57 -4.49 -2.00
CA PHE A 41 -0.41 -3.60 -1.99
C PHE A 41 -0.65 -2.49 -0.98
N LEU A 42 0.42 -2.02 -0.36
CA LEU A 42 0.44 -0.88 0.54
C LEU A 42 1.53 0.08 0.08
N MET A 43 1.16 1.35 -0.09
CA MET A 43 2.11 2.45 -0.29
C MET A 43 1.86 3.53 0.76
N THR A 44 2.91 3.98 1.44
CA THR A 44 2.85 5.17 2.28
C THR A 44 3.27 6.37 1.44
N VAL A 45 2.35 7.29 1.20
CA VAL A 45 2.56 8.42 0.28
C VAL A 45 2.11 9.73 0.94
N SER A 46 2.63 10.85 0.47
CA SER A 46 2.10 12.17 0.80
C SER A 46 0.74 12.40 0.14
N ARG A 47 -0.01 13.41 0.58
CA ARG A 47 -1.27 13.79 -0.09
C ARG A 47 -1.09 14.19 -1.55
N GLN A 48 0.01 14.88 -1.88
CA GLN A 48 0.27 15.28 -3.28
C GLN A 48 0.52 14.05 -4.17
N GLU A 49 1.25 13.06 -3.66
CA GLU A 49 1.49 11.80 -4.36
C GLU A 49 0.24 10.92 -4.43
N LEU A 50 -0.63 10.95 -3.40
CA LEU A 50 -1.92 10.24 -3.41
C LEU A 50 -2.75 10.64 -4.63
N GLU A 51 -2.94 11.94 -4.88
CA GLU A 51 -3.73 12.41 -6.02
C GLU A 51 -3.22 11.85 -7.37
N LEU A 52 -1.89 11.73 -7.51
CA LEU A 52 -1.26 11.20 -8.72
C LEU A 52 -1.51 9.69 -8.90
N VAL A 53 -1.46 8.93 -7.80
CA VAL A 53 -1.60 7.48 -7.81
C VAL A 53 -3.07 7.06 -7.86
N LEU A 54 -3.93 7.74 -7.13
CA LEU A 54 -5.35 7.45 -7.01
C LEU A 54 -6.06 7.53 -8.37
N GLY A 55 -5.84 8.62 -9.11
CA GLY A 55 -6.42 8.76 -10.45
C GLY A 55 -5.98 7.68 -11.44
N LYS A 56 -4.78 7.09 -11.25
CA LYS A 56 -4.31 5.95 -12.06
C LYS A 56 -4.99 4.64 -11.66
N LEU A 57 -5.20 4.42 -10.37
CA LEU A 57 -5.93 3.24 -9.87
C LEU A 57 -7.37 3.26 -10.36
N GLU A 58 -8.04 4.41 -10.26
CA GLU A 58 -9.43 4.59 -10.71
C GLU A 58 -9.57 4.39 -12.22
N ALA A 59 -8.64 4.94 -13.02
CA ALA A 59 -8.63 4.73 -14.48
C ALA A 59 -8.43 3.26 -14.89
N GLN A 60 -7.83 2.43 -14.02
CA GLN A 60 -7.63 1.00 -14.24
C GLN A 60 -8.71 0.13 -13.56
N GLY A 61 -9.67 0.74 -12.86
CA GLY A 61 -10.70 0.01 -12.11
C GLY A 61 -10.15 -0.81 -10.93
N ILE A 62 -9.00 -0.42 -10.37
CA ILE A 62 -8.37 -1.13 -9.26
C ILE A 62 -8.95 -0.62 -7.94
N HIS A 63 -9.48 -1.55 -7.15
CA HIS A 63 -10.03 -1.24 -5.83
C HIS A 63 -8.94 -0.74 -4.89
N HIS A 64 -9.31 0.23 -4.06
CA HIS A 64 -8.39 0.87 -3.12
C HIS A 64 -9.08 1.27 -1.81
N PHE A 65 -8.26 1.55 -0.80
CA PHE A 65 -8.64 2.05 0.50
C PHE A 65 -7.55 2.99 1.01
N VAL A 66 -7.93 4.19 1.43
CA VAL A 66 -7.01 5.18 2.00
C VAL A 66 -7.19 5.21 3.51
N GLN A 67 -6.10 5.00 4.23
CA GLN A 67 -6.01 5.21 5.67
C GLN A 67 -5.19 6.46 5.95
N GLU A 68 -5.78 7.38 6.70
CA GLU A 68 -5.11 8.60 7.16
C GLU A 68 -4.06 8.26 8.24
N LEU A 69 -2.80 8.64 8.02
CA LEU A 69 -1.73 8.49 9.01
C LEU A 69 -1.44 9.80 9.74
N SER A 70 -1.38 10.90 8.98
CA SER A 70 -1.17 12.25 9.49
C SER A 70 -1.78 13.25 8.49
N PRO A 71 -1.83 14.55 8.82
CA PRO A 71 -2.28 15.56 7.86
C PRO A 71 -1.49 15.55 6.54
N ALA A 72 -0.24 15.07 6.56
CA ALA A 72 0.67 15.09 5.41
C ALA A 72 0.82 13.73 4.69
N LYS A 73 0.63 12.60 5.40
CA LYS A 73 0.88 11.26 4.87
C LYS A 73 -0.33 10.34 5.04
N VAL A 74 -0.49 9.43 4.10
CA VAL A 74 -1.53 8.41 4.09
C VAL A 74 -0.93 7.04 3.76
N ASN A 75 -1.62 5.99 4.20
CA ASN A 75 -1.46 4.64 3.70
C ASN A 75 -2.49 4.39 2.60
N LEU A 76 -2.03 4.11 1.40
CA LEU A 76 -2.86 3.71 0.26
C LEU A 76 -2.77 2.20 0.09
N PHE A 77 -3.88 1.52 0.36
CA PHE A 77 -4.08 0.11 0.06
C PHE A 77 -4.76 -0.04 -1.29
N PHE A 78 -4.33 -0.98 -2.11
CA PHE A 78 -5.00 -1.30 -3.38
C PHE A 78 -4.76 -2.73 -3.83
N GLY A 79 -5.61 -3.23 -4.73
CA GLY A 79 -5.47 -4.57 -5.29
C GLY A 79 -6.83 -5.26 -5.49
N ARG A 80 -6.88 -6.56 -5.17
CA ARG A 80 -8.09 -7.38 -5.35
C ARG A 80 -9.22 -6.89 -4.43
N PRO A 81 -10.48 -6.78 -4.92
CA PRO A 81 -11.58 -6.21 -4.16
C PRO A 81 -11.76 -6.84 -2.77
N ALA A 82 -11.73 -8.18 -2.69
CA ALA A 82 -11.87 -8.89 -1.42
C ALA A 82 -10.73 -8.60 -0.43
N PHE A 83 -9.49 -8.47 -0.92
CA PHE A 83 -8.32 -8.22 -0.09
C PHE A 83 -8.36 -6.79 0.47
N VAL A 84 -8.74 -5.83 -0.37
CA VAL A 84 -8.94 -4.43 0.03
C VAL A 84 -10.09 -4.31 1.04
N ALA A 85 -11.20 -5.03 0.83
CA ALA A 85 -12.33 -5.02 1.75
C ALA A 85 -11.96 -5.55 3.14
N VAL A 86 -11.20 -6.65 3.18
CA VAL A 86 -10.71 -7.21 4.45
C VAL A 86 -9.73 -6.25 5.12
N ALA A 87 -8.76 -5.67 4.41
CA ALA A 87 -7.86 -4.68 5.00
C ALA A 87 -8.64 -3.48 5.57
N ARG A 88 -9.63 -2.95 4.83
CA ARG A 88 -10.47 -1.85 5.29
C ARG A 88 -11.26 -2.17 6.56
N SER A 89 -11.65 -3.43 6.79
CA SER A 89 -12.51 -3.78 7.92
C SER A 89 -11.81 -3.71 9.27
N PHE A 90 -10.48 -3.86 9.32
CA PHE A 90 -9.73 -3.87 10.58
C PHE A 90 -8.61 -2.81 10.66
N VAL A 91 -8.17 -2.24 9.54
CA VAL A 91 -7.15 -1.16 9.52
C VAL A 91 -7.81 0.20 9.84
N THR A 92 -8.40 0.28 11.02
CA THR A 92 -9.09 1.48 11.56
C THR A 92 -8.19 2.30 12.48
N ARG A 93 -6.99 1.80 12.77
CA ARG A 93 -5.99 2.40 13.67
C ARG A 93 -4.58 2.28 13.05
N PRO A 94 -3.59 3.04 13.54
CA PRO A 94 -2.22 2.93 13.07
C PRO A 94 -1.71 1.47 13.07
N LEU A 95 -0.92 1.10 12.06
CA LEU A 95 -0.52 -0.31 11.85
C LEU A 95 0.26 -0.91 13.03
N ASN A 96 0.96 -0.07 13.80
CA ASN A 96 1.68 -0.49 15.00
C ASN A 96 0.75 -0.84 16.19
N ALA A 97 -0.53 -0.49 16.11
CA ALA A 97 -1.54 -0.77 17.13
C ALA A 97 -2.47 -1.95 16.76
N LEU A 98 -2.20 -2.64 15.65
CA LEU A 98 -2.93 -3.85 15.27
C LEU A 98 -2.68 -4.98 16.28
N THR A 99 -3.70 -5.81 16.52
CA THR A 99 -3.54 -7.04 17.30
C THR A 99 -2.60 -8.00 16.57
N VAL A 100 -2.14 -9.04 17.27
CA VAL A 100 -1.26 -10.05 16.67
C VAL A 100 -1.97 -10.82 15.54
N GLU A 101 -3.28 -11.07 15.67
CA GLU A 101 -4.12 -11.68 14.64
C GLU A 101 -4.29 -10.75 13.44
N GLU A 102 -4.57 -9.47 13.67
CA GLU A 102 -4.74 -8.47 12.60
C GLU A 102 -3.44 -8.24 11.82
N ASP A 103 -2.30 -8.17 12.50
CA ASP A 103 -0.98 -8.08 11.89
C ASP A 103 -0.64 -9.34 11.08
N PHE A 104 -1.02 -10.52 11.59
CA PHE A 104 -0.86 -11.79 10.86
C PHE A 104 -1.70 -11.81 9.59
N MET A 105 -2.98 -11.44 9.69
CA MET A 105 -3.90 -11.34 8.54
C MET A 105 -3.36 -10.35 7.51
N LEU A 106 -2.95 -9.14 7.95
CA LEU A 106 -2.44 -8.11 7.04
C LEU A 106 -1.16 -8.58 6.32
N GLY A 107 -0.21 -9.17 7.05
CA GLY A 107 1.02 -9.67 6.45
C GLY A 107 0.77 -10.77 5.41
N THR A 108 -0.18 -11.66 5.69
CA THR A 108 -0.61 -12.70 4.74
C THR A 108 -1.23 -12.09 3.48
N LEU A 109 -2.09 -11.08 3.62
CA LEU A 109 -2.72 -10.39 2.48
C LEU A 109 -1.70 -9.65 1.60
N LEU A 110 -0.68 -9.05 2.23
CA LEU A 110 0.44 -8.38 1.55
C LEU A 110 1.41 -9.34 0.85
N GLY A 111 1.25 -10.65 1.07
CA GLY A 111 2.07 -11.68 0.45
C GLY A 111 3.42 -11.91 1.14
N TYR A 112 3.54 -11.58 2.42
CA TYR A 112 4.69 -12.01 3.20
C TYR A 112 4.73 -13.53 3.33
N ASP A 113 5.94 -14.05 3.52
CA ASP A 113 6.14 -15.47 3.74
C ASP A 113 5.34 -15.97 4.95
N ARG A 114 4.65 -17.09 4.76
CA ARG A 114 3.72 -17.61 5.77
C ARG A 114 4.45 -18.14 6.99
N GLU A 115 5.61 -18.77 6.80
CA GLU A 115 6.39 -19.30 7.91
C GLU A 115 6.92 -18.17 8.80
N GLN A 116 7.47 -17.11 8.19
CA GLN A 116 7.88 -15.89 8.91
C GLN A 116 6.71 -15.23 9.63
N GLN A 117 5.52 -15.17 9.02
CA GLN A 117 4.31 -14.66 9.68
C GLN A 117 3.91 -15.53 10.89
N CYS A 118 3.99 -16.86 10.79
CA CYS A 118 3.74 -17.77 11.92
C CYS A 118 4.72 -17.52 13.07
N ARG A 119 6.02 -17.46 12.76
CA ARG A 119 7.07 -17.17 13.75
C ARG A 119 6.81 -15.83 14.44
N ARG A 120 6.55 -14.77 13.66
CA ARG A 120 6.24 -13.42 14.17
C ARG A 120 5.00 -13.40 15.06
N PHE A 121 3.94 -14.12 14.70
CA PHE A 121 2.72 -14.23 15.50
C PHE A 121 3.01 -14.89 16.86
N LEU A 122 3.72 -16.02 16.87
CA LEU A 122 4.07 -16.74 18.09
C LEU A 122 4.96 -15.92 19.02
N THR A 123 5.93 -15.19 18.47
CA THR A 123 6.76 -14.25 19.23
C THR A 123 5.93 -13.12 19.84
N ARG A 124 5.09 -12.44 19.05
CA ARG A 124 4.31 -11.29 19.54
C ARG A 124 3.18 -11.68 20.51
N SER A 125 2.65 -12.90 20.40
CA SER A 125 1.59 -13.40 21.29
C SER A 125 2.10 -13.91 22.64
N GLY A 126 3.43 -13.93 22.85
CA GLY A 126 4.03 -14.48 24.08
C GLY A 126 3.93 -16.00 24.21
N ARG A 127 3.46 -16.70 23.17
CA ARG A 127 3.33 -18.16 23.16
C ARG A 127 4.65 -18.87 22.90
N GLY A 128 5.59 -18.18 22.24
CA GLY A 128 6.87 -18.76 21.81
C GLY A 128 6.69 -19.80 20.69
N MET A 129 7.79 -20.15 20.02
CA MET A 129 7.80 -21.36 19.21
C MET A 129 7.84 -22.56 20.16
N PRO A 130 7.02 -23.61 19.96
CA PRO A 130 7.15 -24.83 20.73
C PRO A 130 8.57 -25.39 20.59
N GLU A 131 9.21 -25.71 21.71
CA GLU A 131 10.60 -26.21 21.77
C GLU A 131 10.77 -27.49 20.94
N GLU A 132 9.71 -28.29 20.83
CA GLU A 132 9.60 -29.52 20.02
C GLU A 132 9.81 -29.28 18.51
N LEU A 133 9.50 -28.09 17.99
CA LEU A 133 9.66 -27.73 16.58
C LEU A 133 11.07 -27.21 16.24
N LEU A 134 11.85 -26.80 17.26
CA LEU A 134 13.24 -26.37 17.07
C LEU A 134 14.18 -27.57 16.89
N LEU A 135 13.84 -28.71 17.50
CA LEU A 135 14.59 -29.97 17.41
C LEU A 135 14.35 -30.76 16.11
N ALA A 136 13.30 -30.43 15.37
CA ALA A 136 12.96 -31.09 14.11
C ALA A 136 13.63 -30.46 12.87
N ALA A 137 14.41 -29.39 13.06
CA ALA A 137 15.10 -28.66 11.99
C ALA A 137 16.61 -28.94 11.93
N GLU A 138 17.11 -29.93 12.69
CA GLU A 138 18.48 -30.46 12.61
C GLU A 138 18.57 -31.73 11.74
#